data_AF-A0A935DVS0-F1
#
_entry.id   AF-A0A935DVS0-F1
#
_cell.length_a   1.000
_cell.length_b   1.000
_cell.length_c   1.000
_cell.angle_alpha   90.00
_cell.angle_beta   90.00
_cell.angle_gamma   90.00
#
_symmetry.space_group_name_H-M   'P 1'
#
loop_
_entity.id
_entity.type
_entity.pdbx_description
1 polymer ?
#
loop_
_entity_poly.entity_id
_entity_poly.type
_entity_poly.pdbx_seq_one_letter_code
_entity_poly.pdbx_strand_id
1 'polypeptide(L)'
;MKPNYGLRITHLFLVLSLLMAFLASCQPQATTSDQNIALTAAFETAVAQIVQSSQPSATPLPTETPIPTATVPRTPPALPGVYQSALLKPEDLPRTYVQDSCQYLKNKWDSTKSAPGTVVMVVMHHGINKGDASGNDVTVGTHKQIMNDMYESGFTAINMQQMADFMYDNAKIPQRSVLFIVDDRHFAEYFNDHWRPYHEQWGWPVVNGYIGIDERTDLWAENAALSAEGWVDYQSHGYIHNIPISEGSADDFIISEMQGAINSIQKYMNKTPIGYVWPGGGFSKRAVEIGPTLGYKLAFTVNQRGPVMYNWIPQADAVNASNPLAIPETPAGNPLMTLPRYWSANARNNIGNVIAMGDEAAAYAQQNKGVELEYYDIVCAPAYGAIP
;
A
#
# COMPACT_ATOMS: atom_id res chain seq x y z
N MET A 1 -2.65 -52.36 -57.52
CA MET A 1 -2.21 -53.04 -56.28
C MET A 1 -2.70 -52.22 -55.09
N LYS A 2 -3.25 -52.90 -54.05
CA LYS A 2 -3.59 -52.48 -52.67
C LYS A 2 -4.26 -51.10 -52.39
N PRO A 3 -5.29 -51.01 -51.51
CA PRO A 3 -6.15 -49.83 -51.40
C PRO A 3 -6.00 -49.01 -50.10
N ASN A 4 -6.78 -47.92 -50.01
CA ASN A 4 -7.01 -47.04 -48.86
C ASN A 4 -7.32 -47.74 -47.54
N TYR A 5 -6.95 -47.10 -46.41
CA TYR A 5 -7.75 -46.69 -45.22
C TYR A 5 -6.77 -45.88 -44.32
N GLY A 6 -7.13 -44.89 -43.49
CA GLY A 6 -8.45 -44.44 -43.05
C GLY A 6 -8.57 -44.53 -41.51
N LEU A 7 -9.01 -43.44 -40.87
CA LEU A 7 -9.63 -43.35 -39.53
C LEU A 7 -8.77 -43.22 -38.24
N ARG A 8 -8.98 -42.06 -37.58
CA ARG A 8 -9.15 -41.79 -36.12
C ARG A 8 -8.26 -42.51 -35.10
N ILE A 9 -7.37 -41.72 -34.46
CA ILE A 9 -6.84 -42.00 -33.11
C ILE A 9 -7.57 -41.12 -32.10
N THR A 10 -8.56 -41.69 -31.43
CA THR A 10 -9.22 -41.18 -30.22
C THR A 10 -9.94 -42.38 -29.60
N HIS A 11 -9.74 -42.62 -28.30
CA HIS A 11 -10.07 -43.84 -27.51
C HIS A 11 -8.92 -44.83 -27.22
N LEU A 12 -7.84 -44.37 -26.57
CA LEU A 12 -6.84 -45.28 -25.95
C LEU A 12 -6.39 -44.87 -24.54
N PHE A 13 -7.25 -44.19 -23.77
CA PHE A 13 -6.97 -43.80 -22.38
C PHE A 13 -8.17 -44.00 -21.42
N LEU A 14 -9.06 -44.95 -21.71
CA LEU A 14 -10.25 -45.22 -20.88
C LEU A 14 -10.50 -46.70 -20.56
N VAL A 15 -9.47 -47.56 -20.67
CA VAL A 15 -9.56 -49.01 -20.41
C VAL A 15 -8.40 -49.51 -19.53
N LEU A 16 -7.98 -48.70 -18.54
CA LEU A 16 -6.95 -49.08 -17.56
C LEU A 16 -7.33 -48.72 -16.12
N SER A 17 -8.63 -48.72 -15.81
CA SER A 17 -9.17 -48.28 -14.50
C SER A 17 -10.22 -49.24 -13.91
N LEU A 18 -10.34 -50.45 -14.46
CA LEU A 18 -11.45 -51.37 -14.17
C LEU A 18 -11.01 -52.85 -14.18
N LEU A 19 -9.90 -53.16 -13.50
CA LEU A 19 -9.41 -54.54 -13.36
C LEU A 19 -8.60 -54.81 -12.07
N MET A 20 -9.07 -54.33 -10.92
CA MET A 20 -8.63 -54.78 -9.59
C MET A 20 -9.81 -54.89 -8.60
N ALA A 21 -10.80 -55.70 -8.96
CA ALA A 21 -11.82 -56.20 -8.04
C ALA A 21 -12.15 -57.65 -8.41
N PHE A 22 -12.53 -58.47 -7.41
CA PHE A 22 -12.95 -59.88 -7.50
C PHE A 22 -11.86 -60.95 -7.76
N LEU A 23 -11.16 -61.35 -6.69
CA LEU A 23 -10.78 -62.76 -6.45
C LEU A 23 -10.74 -63.07 -4.94
N ALA A 24 -11.87 -63.49 -4.35
CA ALA A 24 -11.92 -64.12 -3.02
C ALA A 24 -13.28 -64.80 -2.72
N SER A 25 -13.43 -66.11 -2.96
CA SER A 25 -14.48 -66.93 -2.33
C SER A 25 -14.22 -68.44 -2.41
N CYS A 26 -14.58 -69.15 -1.31
CA CYS A 26 -14.64 -70.61 -1.06
C CYS A 26 -13.32 -71.30 -0.64
N GLN A 27 -13.28 -72.34 0.21
CA GLN A 27 -14.28 -73.01 1.11
C GLN A 27 -13.53 -73.94 2.13
N PRO A 28 -14.17 -74.73 3.04
CA PRO A 28 -15.51 -74.71 3.66
C PRO A 28 -15.46 -74.77 5.24
N GLN A 29 -16.60 -75.06 5.88
CA GLN A 29 -16.89 -74.99 7.33
C GLN A 29 -16.67 -76.31 8.12
N ALA A 30 -16.36 -76.23 9.42
CA ALA A 30 -16.40 -77.36 10.36
C ALA A 30 -16.92 -77.00 11.77
N THR A 31 -17.92 -77.76 12.23
CA THR A 31 -18.34 -78.08 13.62
C THR A 31 -18.36 -77.02 14.74
N THR A 32 -19.55 -76.82 15.28
CA THR A 32 -19.89 -76.10 16.53
C THR A 32 -19.28 -76.74 17.79
N SER A 33 -18.79 -75.92 18.73
CA SER A 33 -18.49 -76.32 20.12
C SER A 33 -19.46 -75.69 21.14
N ASP A 34 -19.50 -76.27 22.32
CA ASP A 34 -20.55 -76.10 23.34
C ASP A 34 -20.48 -74.75 24.08
N GLN A 35 -21.55 -73.96 24.05
CA GLN A 35 -21.59 -72.60 24.59
C GLN A 35 -21.54 -72.53 26.14
N ASN A 36 -21.77 -73.64 26.84
CA ASN A 36 -21.81 -73.65 28.31
C ASN A 36 -20.43 -73.70 28.99
N ILE A 37 -19.34 -73.94 28.26
CA ILE A 37 -17.98 -73.94 28.82
C ILE A 37 -17.31 -72.55 28.73
N ALA A 38 -17.65 -71.75 27.71
CA ALA A 38 -17.05 -70.43 27.49
C ALA A 38 -17.50 -69.36 28.51
N LEU A 39 -18.72 -69.47 29.04
CA LEU A 39 -19.30 -68.49 29.97
C LEU A 39 -18.68 -68.57 31.38
N THR A 40 -18.28 -69.75 31.84
CA THR A 40 -17.72 -69.95 33.19
C THR A 40 -16.31 -69.35 33.29
N ALA A 41 -15.46 -69.54 32.27
CA ALA A 41 -14.11 -68.95 32.23
C ALA A 41 -14.14 -67.41 32.14
N ALA A 42 -15.17 -66.84 31.48
CA ALA A 42 -15.36 -65.39 31.40
C ALA A 42 -15.72 -64.77 32.76
N PHE A 43 -16.47 -65.48 33.62
CA PHE A 43 -16.87 -64.99 34.93
C PHE A 43 -15.72 -65.03 35.95
N GLU A 44 -14.94 -66.12 35.99
CA GLU A 44 -13.79 -66.23 36.90
C GLU A 44 -12.69 -65.19 36.59
N THR A 45 -12.47 -64.90 35.31
CA THR A 45 -11.53 -63.84 34.87
C THR A 45 -12.00 -62.44 35.31
N ALA A 46 -13.30 -62.16 35.23
CA ALA A 46 -13.87 -60.88 35.64
C ALA A 46 -13.78 -60.65 37.16
N VAL A 47 -14.03 -61.69 37.98
CA VAL A 47 -13.95 -61.58 39.44
C VAL A 47 -12.50 -61.40 39.92
N ALA A 48 -11.53 -62.06 39.28
CA ALA A 48 -10.11 -61.88 39.60
C ALA A 48 -9.64 -60.43 39.36
N GLN A 49 -10.07 -59.80 38.26
CA GLN A 49 -9.74 -58.40 37.98
C GLN A 49 -10.38 -57.40 38.96
N ILE A 50 -11.58 -57.70 39.48
CA ILE A 50 -12.24 -56.84 40.47
C ILE A 50 -11.48 -56.90 41.82
N VAL A 51 -11.14 -58.08 42.32
CA VAL A 51 -10.45 -58.23 43.62
C VAL A 51 -9.05 -57.59 43.63
N GLN A 52 -8.37 -57.56 42.49
CA GLN A 52 -7.04 -56.95 42.38
C GLN A 52 -7.05 -55.40 42.29
N SER A 53 -8.23 -54.78 42.22
CA SER A 53 -8.41 -53.32 42.13
C SER A 53 -8.65 -52.60 43.46
N SER A 54 -8.68 -53.33 44.59
CA SER A 54 -8.94 -52.77 45.93
C SER A 54 -7.71 -52.74 46.86
N GLN A 55 -6.51 -52.53 46.32
CA GLN A 55 -5.40 -52.03 47.14
C GLN A 55 -5.57 -50.51 47.36
N PRO A 56 -5.40 -49.98 48.59
CA PRO A 56 -5.31 -48.54 48.79
C PRO A 56 -3.98 -48.04 48.19
N SER A 57 -4.05 -47.56 46.95
CA SER A 57 -2.93 -46.85 46.34
C SER A 57 -2.63 -45.62 47.19
N ALA A 58 -1.38 -45.49 47.64
CA ALA A 58 -0.95 -44.30 48.35
C ALA A 58 -1.21 -43.09 47.47
N THR A 59 -2.05 -42.17 47.92
CA THR A 59 -2.38 -40.95 47.18
C THR A 59 -1.07 -40.25 46.85
N PRO A 60 -0.69 -40.10 45.56
CA PRO A 60 0.46 -39.28 45.23
C PRO A 60 0.17 -37.89 45.78
N LEU A 61 1.13 -37.30 46.51
CA LEU A 61 1.00 -35.90 46.88
C LEU A 61 0.73 -35.12 45.59
N PRO A 62 -0.17 -34.12 45.62
CA PRO A 62 -0.41 -33.30 44.44
C PRO A 62 0.94 -32.76 43.99
N THR A 63 1.35 -33.12 42.76
CA THR A 63 2.46 -32.45 42.12
C THR A 63 2.15 -30.96 42.18
N GLU A 64 2.99 -30.19 42.86
CA GLU A 64 2.83 -28.74 42.88
C GLU A 64 2.82 -28.28 41.43
N THR A 65 1.63 -27.94 40.95
CA THR A 65 1.49 -27.26 39.67
C THR A 65 2.26 -25.97 39.87
N PRO A 66 3.36 -25.72 39.12
CA PRO A 66 4.16 -24.55 39.35
C PRO A 66 3.24 -23.35 39.25
N ILE A 67 3.05 -22.66 40.37
CA ILE A 67 2.26 -21.45 40.43
C ILE A 67 2.83 -20.57 39.33
N PRO A 68 2.04 -20.12 38.33
CA PRO A 68 2.57 -19.32 37.24
C PRO A 68 3.24 -18.11 37.90
N THR A 69 4.56 -18.02 37.77
CA THR A 69 5.37 -16.99 38.40
C THR A 69 4.71 -15.67 38.09
N ALA A 70 4.19 -14.99 39.13
CA ALA A 70 3.41 -13.79 38.97
C ALA A 70 4.19 -12.84 38.06
N THR A 71 3.69 -12.63 36.85
CA THR A 71 4.44 -11.91 35.83
C THR A 71 4.64 -10.51 36.36
N VAL A 72 5.89 -10.18 36.72
CA VAL A 72 6.22 -8.88 37.30
C VAL A 72 5.63 -7.83 36.35
N PRO A 73 4.75 -6.93 36.84
CA PRO A 73 4.07 -5.99 35.95
C PRO A 73 5.12 -5.17 35.20
N ARG A 74 5.26 -5.45 33.90
CA ARG A 74 6.18 -4.71 33.05
C ARG A 74 5.60 -3.33 32.82
N THR A 75 6.33 -2.29 33.19
CA THR A 75 5.96 -0.92 32.89
C THR A 75 6.27 -0.66 31.41
N PRO A 76 5.30 -0.19 30.60
CA PRO A 76 5.57 0.19 29.21
C PRO A 76 6.67 1.27 29.16
N PRO A 77 7.69 1.13 28.30
CA PRO A 77 8.66 2.20 28.10
C PRO A 77 8.01 3.39 27.37
N ALA A 78 8.61 4.58 27.48
CA ALA A 78 8.16 5.72 26.69
C ALA A 78 8.51 5.50 25.21
N LEU A 79 7.56 5.74 24.31
CA LEU A 79 7.81 5.68 22.87
C LEU A 79 8.77 6.81 22.42
N PRO A 80 9.59 6.56 21.38
CA PRO A 80 10.45 7.58 20.80
C PRO A 80 9.64 8.71 20.13
N GLY A 81 10.29 9.86 19.93
CA GLY A 81 9.72 10.98 19.19
C GLY A 81 9.58 10.70 17.69
N VAL A 82 8.93 11.61 16.98
CA VAL A 82 8.88 11.59 15.51
C VAL A 82 10.27 11.92 14.96
N TYR A 83 10.78 11.05 14.09
CA TYR A 83 12.05 11.24 13.37
C TYR A 83 12.13 12.63 12.70
N GLN A 84 13.29 13.28 12.83
CA GLN A 84 13.61 14.59 12.25
C GLN A 84 14.90 14.47 11.43
N SER A 85 14.97 15.15 10.28
CA SER A 85 16.20 15.25 9.47
C SER A 85 16.68 16.69 9.39
N ALA A 86 18.00 16.88 9.42
CA ALA A 86 18.64 18.18 9.17
C ALA A 86 18.65 18.57 7.67
N LEU A 87 18.19 17.67 6.78
CA LEU A 87 18.07 17.91 5.33
C LEU A 87 16.75 18.61 4.96
N LEU A 88 15.79 18.67 5.88
CA LEU A 88 14.59 19.50 5.76
C LEU A 88 14.89 20.95 6.11
N LYS A 89 14.08 21.89 5.61
CA LYS A 89 14.13 23.26 6.14
C LYS A 89 13.62 23.27 7.58
N PRO A 90 14.10 24.18 8.45
CA PRO A 90 13.65 24.25 9.85
C PRO A 90 12.14 24.44 10.02
N GLU A 91 11.44 24.99 9.01
CA GLU A 91 10.00 25.20 9.03
C GLU A 91 9.18 24.06 8.40
N ASP A 92 9.83 23.08 7.76
CA ASP A 92 9.20 21.93 7.10
C ASP A 92 9.11 20.76 8.10
N LEU A 93 8.22 20.88 9.08
CA LEU A 93 8.12 19.98 10.23
C LEU A 93 7.28 18.72 9.91
N PRO A 94 7.82 17.50 10.11
CA PRO A 94 7.09 16.27 9.84
C PRO A 94 5.84 16.06 10.71
N ARG A 95 4.72 15.73 10.07
CA ARG A 95 3.43 15.42 10.70
C ARG A 95 3.11 13.94 10.60
N THR A 96 2.66 13.39 11.71
CA THR A 96 1.95 12.11 11.80
C THR A 96 0.46 12.33 11.54
N TYR A 97 -0.22 11.30 11.07
CA TYR A 97 -1.67 11.30 10.81
C TYR A 97 -2.36 10.04 11.37
N VAL A 98 -1.64 8.94 11.59
CA VAL A 98 -2.14 7.75 12.29
C VAL A 98 -2.20 8.05 13.80
N GLN A 99 -3.41 8.23 14.33
CA GLN A 99 -3.65 8.60 15.72
C GLN A 99 -3.39 7.45 16.71
N ASP A 100 -3.68 6.22 16.29
CA ASP A 100 -3.48 5.02 17.09
C ASP A 100 -2.03 4.52 16.98
N SER A 101 -1.29 4.63 18.08
CA SER A 101 0.09 4.17 18.18
C SER A 101 0.21 2.65 18.03
N CYS A 102 -0.78 1.87 18.45
CA CYS A 102 -0.75 0.41 18.30
C CYS A 102 -0.93 -0.01 16.84
N GLN A 103 -1.86 0.60 16.12
CA GLN A 103 -2.00 0.42 14.67
C GLN A 103 -0.74 0.86 13.91
N TYR A 104 -0.14 2.02 14.27
CA TYR A 104 1.11 2.48 13.65
C TYR A 104 2.25 1.48 13.87
N LEU A 105 2.50 1.07 15.11
CA LEU A 105 3.58 0.14 15.45
C LEU A 105 3.41 -1.24 14.82
N LYS A 106 2.17 -1.75 14.75
CA LYS A 106 1.85 -2.98 14.02
C LYS A 106 2.23 -2.84 12.54
N ASN A 107 1.70 -1.82 11.86
CA ASN A 107 1.97 -1.60 10.44
C ASN A 107 3.47 -1.31 10.16
N LYS A 108 4.19 -0.68 11.08
CA LYS A 108 5.63 -0.37 10.94
C LYS A 108 6.53 -1.62 11.01
N TRP A 109 6.18 -2.59 11.85
CA TRP A 109 7.05 -3.73 12.17
C TRP A 109 6.58 -5.07 11.58
N ASP A 110 5.35 -5.16 11.07
CA ASP A 110 4.84 -6.29 10.30
C ASP A 110 5.73 -6.55 9.08
N SER A 111 6.28 -7.77 8.99
CA SER A 111 7.25 -8.16 7.97
C SER A 111 6.69 -8.11 6.53
N THR A 112 5.36 -8.16 6.37
CA THR A 112 4.66 -8.06 5.09
C THR A 112 4.49 -6.63 4.58
N LYS A 113 4.75 -5.62 5.42
CA LYS A 113 4.59 -4.18 5.14
C LYS A 113 5.87 -3.52 4.64
N SER A 114 5.78 -2.28 4.20
CA SER A 114 6.95 -1.47 3.80
C SER A 114 7.88 -1.25 5.00
N ALA A 115 9.19 -1.42 4.79
CA ALA A 115 10.15 -1.33 5.89
C ALA A 115 10.36 0.13 6.32
N PRO A 116 10.76 0.40 7.57
CA PRO A 116 11.12 1.75 8.00
C PRO A 116 12.15 2.40 7.06
N GLY A 117 11.98 3.70 6.80
CA GLY A 117 12.76 4.42 5.78
C GLY A 117 12.37 4.12 4.33
N THR A 118 11.23 3.46 4.08
CA THR A 118 10.63 3.43 2.73
C THR A 118 10.15 4.84 2.40
N VAL A 119 10.67 5.42 1.32
CA VAL A 119 10.42 6.80 0.90
C VAL A 119 9.66 6.86 -0.42
N VAL A 120 8.74 7.83 -0.53
CA VAL A 120 8.15 8.24 -1.80
C VAL A 120 8.59 9.66 -2.12
N MET A 121 9.29 9.83 -3.24
CA MET A 121 9.49 11.15 -3.85
C MET A 121 8.32 11.46 -4.77
N VAL A 122 7.55 12.52 -4.51
CA VAL A 122 6.50 12.96 -5.43
C VAL A 122 7.05 14.05 -6.33
N VAL A 123 6.94 13.88 -7.65
CA VAL A 123 7.53 14.78 -8.65
C VAL A 123 6.46 15.25 -9.63
N MET A 124 6.20 16.55 -9.64
CA MET A 124 5.27 17.18 -10.58
C MET A 124 5.99 17.66 -11.85
N HIS A 125 5.41 17.32 -12.99
CA HIS A 125 5.77 17.80 -14.31
C HIS A 125 4.62 18.67 -14.84
N HIS A 126 4.97 19.76 -15.49
CA HIS A 126 4.06 20.55 -16.30
C HIS A 126 4.36 20.23 -17.78
N GLY A 127 5.06 21.11 -18.51
CA GLY A 127 5.56 20.81 -19.85
C GLY A 127 6.89 20.02 -19.88
N ILE A 128 7.02 19.16 -20.89
CA ILE A 128 8.29 18.61 -21.38
C ILE A 128 8.49 19.12 -22.80
N ASN A 129 9.44 20.04 -22.98
CA ASN A 129 9.58 20.81 -24.22
C ASN A 129 10.72 20.26 -25.10
N LYS A 130 10.48 20.18 -26.41
CA LYS A 130 11.48 19.77 -27.42
C LYS A 130 12.59 20.84 -27.63
N GLY A 131 12.29 22.11 -27.33
CA GLY A 131 13.23 23.24 -27.32
C GLY A 131 13.50 23.74 -25.89
N ASP A 132 13.65 25.06 -25.73
CA ASP A 132 13.87 25.67 -24.43
C ASP A 132 12.70 25.44 -23.45
N ALA A 133 13.03 25.30 -22.18
CA ALA A 133 12.06 25.23 -21.09
C ALA A 133 11.64 26.63 -20.62
N SER A 134 10.40 26.78 -20.17
CA SER A 134 9.88 28.04 -19.63
C SER A 134 9.19 27.82 -18.29
N GLY A 135 9.33 28.76 -17.35
CA GLY A 135 8.77 28.61 -16.01
C GLY A 135 9.27 27.35 -15.30
N ASN A 136 8.36 26.42 -15.01
CA ASN A 136 8.65 25.14 -14.36
C ASN A 136 8.65 23.93 -15.32
N ASP A 137 8.55 24.16 -16.63
CA ASP A 137 8.73 23.10 -17.63
C ASP A 137 10.17 22.56 -17.60
N VAL A 138 10.39 21.39 -18.21
CA VAL A 138 11.73 20.83 -18.44
C VAL A 138 11.96 20.53 -19.92
N THR A 139 13.22 20.48 -20.36
CA THR A 139 13.52 20.01 -21.73
C THR A 139 13.41 18.49 -21.81
N VAL A 140 13.20 17.92 -23.00
CA VAL A 140 13.30 16.45 -23.23
C VAL A 140 14.64 15.88 -22.75
N GLY A 141 15.74 16.64 -22.85
CA GLY A 141 17.05 16.22 -22.34
C GLY A 141 17.09 16.16 -20.81
N THR A 142 16.53 17.17 -20.14
CA THR A 142 16.42 17.22 -18.68
C THR A 142 15.49 16.13 -18.14
N HIS A 143 14.36 15.88 -18.80
CA HIS A 143 13.45 14.77 -18.47
C HIS A 143 14.19 13.42 -18.51
N LYS A 144 14.91 13.15 -19.60
CA LYS A 144 15.72 11.92 -19.71
C LYS A 144 16.76 11.75 -18.60
N GLN A 145 17.39 12.85 -18.16
CA GLN A 145 18.31 12.83 -17.02
C GLN A 145 17.59 12.52 -15.71
N ILE A 146 16.42 13.13 -15.44
CA ILE A 146 15.64 12.85 -14.23
C ILE A 146 15.28 11.36 -14.15
N MET A 147 14.76 10.79 -15.25
CA MET A 147 14.32 9.40 -15.30
C MET A 147 15.49 8.41 -15.11
N ASN A 148 16.62 8.65 -15.79
CA ASN A 148 17.81 7.80 -15.66
C ASN A 148 18.44 7.89 -14.27
N ASP A 149 18.67 9.11 -13.74
CA ASP A 149 19.30 9.30 -12.43
C ASP A 149 18.46 8.68 -11.30
N MET A 150 17.12 8.71 -11.42
CA MET A 150 16.24 8.01 -10.46
C MET A 150 16.38 6.49 -10.56
N TYR A 151 16.37 5.93 -11.77
CA TYR A 151 16.54 4.49 -11.98
C TYR A 151 17.92 3.99 -11.47
N GLU A 152 18.99 4.69 -11.84
CA GLU A 152 20.36 4.40 -11.39
C GLU A 152 20.53 4.55 -9.87
N SER A 153 19.75 5.43 -9.23
CA SER A 153 19.68 5.59 -7.77
C SER A 153 18.82 4.53 -7.06
N GLY A 154 18.21 3.61 -7.81
CA GLY A 154 17.39 2.51 -7.32
C GLY A 154 15.94 2.88 -6.99
N PHE A 155 15.42 3.98 -7.54
CA PHE A 155 13.99 4.29 -7.44
C PHE A 155 13.15 3.37 -8.34
N THR A 156 11.86 3.25 -8.03
CA THR A 156 10.86 2.61 -8.90
C THR A 156 9.58 3.45 -8.89
N ALA A 157 8.98 3.68 -10.06
CA ALA A 157 7.74 4.42 -10.12
C ALA A 157 6.55 3.61 -9.61
N ILE A 158 5.64 4.27 -8.89
CA ILE A 158 4.40 3.69 -8.37
C ILE A 158 3.18 4.47 -8.87
N ASN A 159 2.01 3.83 -8.88
CA ASN A 159 0.74 4.49 -9.21
C ASN A 159 0.02 5.06 -7.97
N MET A 160 -1.10 5.77 -8.17
CA MET A 160 -1.84 6.42 -7.09
C MET A 160 -2.45 5.42 -6.09
N GLN A 161 -2.83 4.22 -6.55
CA GLN A 161 -3.37 3.18 -5.68
C GLN A 161 -2.29 2.63 -4.74
N GLN A 162 -1.10 2.31 -5.26
CA GLN A 162 0.06 1.90 -4.46
C GLN A 162 0.48 3.00 -3.46
N MET A 163 0.45 4.26 -3.88
CA MET A 163 0.69 5.41 -3.00
C MET A 163 -0.36 5.49 -1.87
N ALA A 164 -1.65 5.35 -2.19
CA ALA A 164 -2.72 5.38 -1.20
C ALA A 164 -2.60 4.23 -0.20
N ASP A 165 -2.37 3.01 -0.66
CA ASP A 165 -2.25 1.84 0.22
C ASP A 165 -0.97 1.89 1.07
N PHE A 166 0.12 2.47 0.55
CA PHE A 166 1.30 2.78 1.36
C PHE A 166 0.98 3.81 2.44
N MET A 167 0.36 4.93 2.10
CA MET A 167 0.10 6.00 3.07
C MET A 167 -0.95 5.60 4.13
N TYR A 168 -1.99 4.84 3.79
CA TYR A 168 -3.00 4.42 4.77
C TYR A 168 -2.57 3.18 5.58
N ASP A 169 -2.01 2.17 4.93
CA ASP A 169 -1.84 0.83 5.50
C ASP A 169 -0.37 0.37 5.60
N ASN A 170 0.61 1.22 5.27
CA ASN A 170 2.01 0.85 5.08
C ASN A 170 2.21 -0.31 4.08
N ALA A 171 1.32 -0.43 3.09
CA ALA A 171 1.38 -1.50 2.10
C ALA A 171 2.75 -1.57 1.40
N LYS A 172 3.15 -2.78 0.99
CA LYS A 172 4.49 -3.04 0.44
C LYS A 172 4.70 -2.31 -0.89
N ILE A 173 5.63 -1.37 -0.90
CA ILE A 173 6.16 -0.71 -2.10
C ILE A 173 7.70 -0.82 -2.11
N PRO A 174 8.38 -0.54 -3.23
CA PRO A 174 9.85 -0.45 -3.27
C PRO A 174 10.39 0.59 -2.26
N GLN A 175 11.50 0.26 -1.59
CA GLN A 175 12.10 1.09 -0.53
C GLN A 175 12.36 2.54 -0.98
N ARG A 176 12.74 2.72 -2.24
CA ARG A 176 12.85 4.02 -2.92
C ARG A 176 11.81 4.05 -4.01
N SER A 177 10.72 4.76 -3.77
CA SER A 177 9.60 4.89 -4.70
C SER A 177 9.50 6.32 -5.22
N VAL A 178 9.04 6.48 -6.46
CA VAL A 178 8.72 7.79 -7.05
C VAL A 178 7.27 7.80 -7.55
N LEU A 179 6.55 8.88 -7.26
CA LEU A 179 5.23 9.15 -7.83
C LEU A 179 5.37 10.31 -8.80
N PHE A 180 5.45 9.99 -10.09
CA PHE A 180 5.42 11.00 -11.15
C PHE A 180 3.98 11.44 -11.40
N ILE A 181 3.73 12.74 -11.25
CA ILE A 181 2.47 13.38 -11.57
C ILE A 181 2.73 14.36 -12.72
N VAL A 182 2.02 14.22 -13.82
CA VAL A 182 1.90 15.22 -14.88
C VAL A 182 0.65 16.03 -14.57
N ASP A 183 0.78 17.34 -14.40
CA ASP A 183 -0.35 18.25 -14.24
C ASP A 183 -0.92 18.61 -15.63
N ASP A 184 -2.10 19.22 -15.68
CA ASP A 184 -2.81 19.61 -16.90
C ASP A 184 -3.17 18.47 -17.90
N ARG A 185 -3.79 18.86 -19.03
CA ARG A 185 -4.14 17.95 -20.12
C ARG A 185 -3.07 17.94 -21.19
N HIS A 186 -2.72 16.73 -21.63
CA HIS A 186 -1.88 16.53 -22.80
C HIS A 186 -2.56 15.63 -23.85
N PHE A 187 -2.13 15.73 -25.11
CA PHE A 187 -2.45 14.77 -26.17
C PHE A 187 -1.77 13.43 -25.90
N ALA A 188 -2.27 12.35 -26.49
CA ALA A 188 -1.67 11.02 -26.29
C ALA A 188 -0.21 10.94 -26.79
N GLU A 189 0.16 11.73 -27.81
CA GLU A 189 1.54 11.85 -28.30
C GLU A 189 2.52 12.19 -27.16
N TYR A 190 2.16 13.10 -26.24
CA TYR A 190 3.03 13.51 -25.14
C TYR A 190 3.42 12.36 -24.21
N PHE A 191 2.45 11.53 -23.84
CA PHE A 191 2.69 10.35 -23.02
C PHE A 191 3.49 9.29 -23.79
N ASN A 192 3.17 9.09 -25.07
CA ASN A 192 3.87 8.14 -25.93
C ASN A 192 5.35 8.53 -26.17
N ASP A 193 5.65 9.81 -26.42
CA ASP A 193 7.00 10.31 -26.70
C ASP A 193 7.88 10.39 -25.44
N HIS A 194 7.30 10.64 -24.26
CA HIS A 194 8.07 11.00 -23.06
C HIS A 194 7.97 10.02 -21.89
N TRP A 195 6.97 9.14 -21.87
CA TRP A 195 6.70 8.26 -20.72
C TRP A 195 6.63 6.78 -21.10
N ARG A 196 6.03 6.43 -22.24
CA ARG A 196 5.93 5.04 -22.72
C ARG A 196 7.27 4.28 -22.76
N PRO A 197 8.42 4.85 -23.19
CA PRO A 197 9.70 4.13 -23.17
C PRO A 197 10.09 3.63 -21.78
N TYR A 198 9.78 4.37 -20.72
CA TYR A 198 10.07 4.00 -19.34
C TYR A 198 9.07 2.97 -18.80
N HIS A 199 7.82 3.02 -19.26
CA HIS A 199 6.85 1.96 -19.01
C HIS A 199 7.29 0.64 -19.66
N GLU A 200 7.65 0.66 -20.94
CA GLU A 200 8.08 -0.53 -21.69
C GLU A 200 9.40 -1.12 -21.16
N GLN A 201 10.34 -0.27 -20.73
CA GLN A 201 11.65 -0.73 -20.25
C GLN A 201 11.65 -1.17 -18.78
N TRP A 202 10.90 -0.49 -17.91
CA TRP A 202 10.99 -0.67 -16.45
C TRP A 202 9.63 -0.96 -15.76
N GLY A 203 8.53 -1.01 -16.51
CA GLY A 203 7.18 -1.16 -15.96
C GLY A 203 6.65 0.11 -15.26
N TRP A 204 7.36 1.23 -15.35
CA TRP A 204 7.05 2.46 -14.60
C TRP A 204 5.74 3.10 -15.07
N PRO A 205 4.74 3.29 -14.18
CA PRO A 205 3.54 4.07 -14.49
C PRO A 205 3.81 5.58 -14.39
N VAL A 206 2.88 6.38 -14.91
CA VAL A 206 2.81 7.83 -14.69
C VAL A 206 1.40 8.22 -14.28
N VAL A 207 1.27 9.09 -13.29
CA VAL A 207 -0.02 9.70 -12.91
C VAL A 207 -0.24 10.95 -13.74
N ASN A 208 -1.47 11.21 -14.18
CA ASN A 208 -1.85 12.50 -14.76
C ASN A 208 -3.01 13.12 -13.96
N GLY A 209 -2.78 14.31 -13.41
CA GLY A 209 -3.82 15.16 -12.86
C GLY A 209 -4.63 15.77 -14.01
N TYR A 210 -5.74 15.13 -14.38
CA TYR A 210 -6.55 15.55 -15.51
C TYR A 210 -7.57 16.62 -15.11
N ILE A 211 -7.60 17.71 -15.89
CA ILE A 211 -8.62 18.77 -15.76
C ILE A 211 -9.97 18.20 -16.20
N GLY A 212 -11.00 18.39 -15.38
CA GLY A 212 -12.28 17.71 -15.51
C GLY A 212 -13.31 18.32 -16.47
N ILE A 213 -13.22 19.61 -16.84
CA ILE A 213 -14.27 20.30 -17.60
C ILE A 213 -14.65 19.57 -18.90
N ASP A 214 -15.95 19.34 -19.14
CA ASP A 214 -16.43 18.53 -20.26
C ASP A 214 -16.40 19.29 -21.61
N GLU A 215 -15.18 19.45 -22.11
CA GLU A 215 -14.81 20.05 -23.40
C GLU A 215 -13.76 19.15 -24.09
N ARG A 216 -13.36 19.48 -25.33
CA ARG A 216 -12.27 18.78 -26.06
C ARG A 216 -12.50 17.27 -26.16
N THR A 217 -13.56 16.88 -26.87
CA THR A 217 -13.91 15.48 -27.18
C THR A 217 -12.78 14.69 -27.86
N ASP A 218 -11.89 15.39 -28.57
CA ASP A 218 -10.64 14.85 -29.13
C ASP A 218 -9.69 14.36 -28.04
N LEU A 219 -9.38 15.21 -27.05
CA LEU A 219 -8.49 14.85 -25.94
C LEU A 219 -9.09 13.76 -25.05
N TRP A 220 -10.41 13.79 -24.80
CA TRP A 220 -11.06 12.73 -24.03
C TRP A 220 -10.96 11.38 -24.72
N ALA A 221 -11.15 11.30 -26.04
CA ALA A 221 -11.05 10.05 -26.79
C ALA A 221 -9.61 9.48 -26.75
N GLU A 222 -8.61 10.32 -26.98
CA GLU A 222 -7.19 9.93 -26.91
C GLU A 222 -6.77 9.45 -25.51
N ASN A 223 -7.13 10.22 -24.48
CA ASN A 223 -6.75 9.89 -23.10
C ASN A 223 -7.55 8.72 -22.53
N ALA A 224 -8.80 8.50 -22.98
CA ALA A 224 -9.55 7.28 -22.63
C ALA A 224 -8.88 6.02 -23.19
N ALA A 225 -8.32 6.07 -24.40
CA ALA A 225 -7.55 4.97 -24.98
C ALA A 225 -6.29 4.67 -24.16
N LEU A 226 -5.48 5.69 -23.82
CA LEU A 226 -4.32 5.52 -22.92
C LEU A 226 -4.71 5.00 -21.54
N SER A 227 -5.83 5.48 -20.99
CA SER A 227 -6.33 5.05 -19.67
C SER A 227 -6.68 3.57 -19.66
N ALA A 228 -7.17 3.02 -20.79
CA ALA A 228 -7.46 1.60 -20.96
C ALA A 228 -6.20 0.72 -21.07
N GLU A 229 -5.04 1.27 -21.45
CA GLU A 229 -3.75 0.55 -21.39
C GLU A 229 -3.22 0.40 -19.95
N GLY A 230 -3.67 1.25 -19.02
CA GLY A 230 -3.46 1.08 -17.58
C GLY A 230 -2.13 1.60 -17.02
N TRP A 231 -1.19 2.06 -17.86
CA TRP A 231 0.10 2.62 -17.41
C TRP A 231 0.07 4.14 -17.19
N VAL A 232 -0.91 4.85 -17.79
CA VAL A 232 -1.28 6.22 -17.39
C VAL A 232 -2.44 6.15 -16.40
N ASP A 233 -2.17 6.63 -15.18
CA ASP A 233 -3.10 6.63 -14.06
C ASP A 233 -3.75 8.02 -13.91
N TYR A 234 -4.97 8.15 -14.41
CA TYR A 234 -5.70 9.43 -14.45
C TYR A 234 -6.37 9.73 -13.12
N GLN A 235 -5.97 10.86 -12.53
CA GLN A 235 -6.42 11.40 -11.26
C GLN A 235 -6.98 12.82 -11.49
N SER A 236 -7.53 13.47 -10.47
CA SER A 236 -8.23 14.75 -10.65
C SER A 236 -7.30 15.95 -10.54
N HIS A 237 -7.52 16.98 -11.37
CA HIS A 237 -6.92 18.32 -11.24
C HIS A 237 -7.98 19.44 -11.30
N GLY A 238 -9.05 19.29 -10.51
CA GLY A 238 -10.21 20.18 -10.55
C GLY A 238 -11.08 19.99 -11.80
N TYR A 239 -12.18 20.74 -11.88
CA TYR A 239 -13.12 20.69 -13.01
C TYR A 239 -12.81 21.84 -13.97
N ILE A 240 -13.04 23.09 -13.55
CA ILE A 240 -12.70 24.30 -14.31
C ILE A 240 -11.20 24.58 -14.25
N HIS A 241 -10.51 24.19 -13.16
CA HIS A 241 -9.06 24.34 -12.92
C HIS A 241 -8.53 25.78 -12.82
N ASN A 242 -8.95 26.68 -13.72
CA ASN A 242 -8.42 28.05 -13.86
C ASN A 242 -8.70 29.00 -12.69
N ILE A 243 -9.52 28.58 -11.71
CA ILE A 243 -9.80 29.32 -10.47
C ILE A 243 -9.38 28.42 -9.30
N PRO A 244 -8.22 28.64 -8.68
CA PRO A 244 -7.78 27.87 -7.52
C PRO A 244 -8.76 27.97 -6.36
N ILE A 245 -8.94 26.85 -5.65
CA ILE A 245 -9.68 26.82 -4.39
C ILE A 245 -8.90 27.59 -3.33
N SER A 246 -9.61 28.35 -2.49
CA SER A 246 -9.03 29.19 -1.44
C SER A 246 -9.95 29.26 -0.22
N GLU A 247 -9.49 29.89 0.87
CA GLU A 247 -10.29 30.08 2.10
C GLU A 247 -11.57 30.91 1.86
N GLY A 248 -11.65 31.67 0.76
CA GLY A 248 -12.85 32.42 0.36
C GLY A 248 -13.82 31.64 -0.54
N SER A 249 -13.50 30.39 -0.91
CA SER A 249 -14.32 29.58 -1.81
C SER A 249 -15.58 29.03 -1.10
N ALA A 250 -16.74 29.17 -1.73
CA ALA A 250 -17.99 28.58 -1.24
C ALA A 250 -18.01 27.05 -1.42
N ASP A 251 -18.71 26.34 -0.53
CA ASP A 251 -18.88 24.88 -0.58
C ASP A 251 -19.36 24.39 -1.95
N ASP A 252 -20.35 25.04 -2.56
CA ASP A 252 -20.86 24.67 -3.89
C ASP A 252 -19.78 24.74 -4.99
N PHE A 253 -18.85 25.70 -4.91
CA PHE A 253 -17.73 25.81 -5.85
C PHE A 253 -16.69 24.71 -5.60
N ILE A 254 -16.35 24.45 -4.33
CA ILE A 254 -15.44 23.37 -3.96
C ILE A 254 -15.98 22.01 -4.43
N ILE A 255 -17.25 21.73 -4.15
CA ILE A 255 -17.93 20.50 -4.56
C ILE A 255 -18.03 20.43 -6.09
N SER A 256 -18.31 21.54 -6.78
CA SER A 256 -18.28 21.61 -8.25
C SER A 256 -16.92 21.21 -8.83
N GLU A 257 -15.83 21.81 -8.33
CA GLU A 257 -14.48 21.50 -8.81
C GLU A 257 -14.07 20.04 -8.56
N MET A 258 -14.39 19.51 -7.39
CA MET A 258 -14.00 18.16 -7.00
C MET A 258 -14.91 17.09 -7.61
N GLN A 259 -16.22 17.18 -7.41
CA GLN A 259 -17.18 16.19 -7.93
C GLN A 259 -17.34 16.26 -9.46
N GLY A 260 -17.24 17.46 -10.06
CA GLY A 260 -17.29 17.61 -11.52
C GLY A 260 -16.16 16.86 -12.24
N ALA A 261 -14.96 16.85 -11.64
CA ALA A 261 -13.83 16.09 -12.14
C ALA A 261 -14.04 14.58 -12.00
N ILE A 262 -14.55 14.10 -10.85
CA ILE A 262 -14.93 12.68 -10.66
C ILE A 262 -15.91 12.25 -11.76
N ASN A 263 -17.01 13.01 -11.94
CA ASN A 263 -18.07 12.67 -12.89
C ASN A 263 -17.54 12.52 -14.33
N SER A 264 -16.60 13.38 -14.72
CA SER A 264 -16.06 13.42 -16.09
C SER A 264 -15.04 12.31 -16.34
N ILE A 265 -14.15 12.03 -15.37
CA ILE A 265 -13.22 10.89 -15.44
C ILE A 265 -14.00 9.55 -15.41
N GLN A 266 -15.06 9.44 -14.61
CA GLN A 266 -15.96 8.29 -14.63
C GLN A 266 -16.64 8.13 -15.99
N LYS A 267 -17.21 9.20 -16.54
CA LYS A 267 -17.91 9.21 -17.84
C LYS A 267 -17.03 8.74 -19.00
N TYR A 268 -15.80 9.24 -19.09
CA TYR A 268 -14.94 9.02 -20.27
C TYR A 268 -13.92 7.89 -20.11
N MET A 269 -13.47 7.60 -18.89
CA MET A 269 -12.40 6.63 -18.62
C MET A 269 -12.85 5.42 -17.79
N ASN A 270 -14.09 5.41 -17.30
CA ASN A 270 -14.62 4.37 -16.40
C ASN A 270 -13.72 4.13 -15.17
N LYS A 271 -13.12 5.19 -14.64
CA LYS A 271 -12.28 5.21 -13.43
C LYS A 271 -12.84 6.23 -12.44
N THR A 272 -12.65 5.98 -11.15
CA THR A 272 -12.92 6.96 -10.09
C THR A 272 -11.58 7.44 -9.55
N PRO A 273 -11.24 8.74 -9.65
CA PRO A 273 -9.98 9.25 -9.11
C PRO A 273 -10.01 9.19 -7.58
N ILE A 274 -8.89 8.84 -6.98
CA ILE A 274 -8.66 8.82 -5.52
C ILE A 274 -7.60 9.84 -5.09
N GLY A 275 -6.86 10.39 -6.04
CA GLY A 275 -5.94 11.51 -5.89
C GLY A 275 -6.54 12.81 -6.42
N TYR A 276 -6.33 13.91 -5.70
CA TYR A 276 -6.64 15.27 -6.15
C TYR A 276 -5.36 16.12 -6.21
N VAL A 277 -5.05 16.72 -7.35
CA VAL A 277 -3.97 17.68 -7.48
C VAL A 277 -4.56 19.08 -7.36
N TRP A 278 -4.12 19.88 -6.39
CA TRP A 278 -4.68 21.21 -6.16
C TRP A 278 -4.32 22.18 -7.31
N PRO A 279 -5.29 22.69 -8.08
CA PRO A 279 -5.05 23.64 -9.19
C PRO A 279 -4.28 24.88 -8.73
N GLY A 280 -3.17 25.19 -9.42
CA GLY A 280 -2.26 26.26 -9.02
C GLY A 280 -1.67 26.14 -7.60
N GLY A 281 -1.81 25.00 -6.93
CA GLY A 281 -1.46 24.78 -5.53
C GLY A 281 -2.45 25.36 -4.50
N GLY A 282 -3.58 25.92 -4.94
CA GLY A 282 -4.59 26.50 -4.05
C GLY A 282 -5.42 25.43 -3.33
N PHE A 283 -5.36 25.44 -2.00
CA PHE A 283 -6.20 24.63 -1.13
C PHE A 283 -6.75 25.49 0.03
N SER A 284 -7.74 24.95 0.72
CA SER A 284 -8.29 25.52 1.96
C SER A 284 -8.61 24.44 2.96
N LYS A 285 -8.70 24.79 4.24
CA LYS A 285 -9.20 23.88 5.28
C LYS A 285 -10.54 23.28 4.87
N ARG A 286 -11.46 24.10 4.37
CA ARG A 286 -12.81 23.64 4.00
C ARG A 286 -12.80 22.62 2.87
N ALA A 287 -11.94 22.79 1.87
CA ALA A 287 -11.82 21.84 0.77
C ALA A 287 -11.11 20.54 1.19
N VAL A 288 -10.16 20.65 2.12
CA VAL A 288 -9.50 19.50 2.74
C VAL A 288 -10.46 18.67 3.61
N GLU A 289 -11.46 19.30 4.24
CA GLU A 289 -12.58 18.60 4.91
C GLU A 289 -13.54 17.93 3.91
N ILE A 290 -13.87 18.60 2.79
CA ILE A 290 -14.84 18.10 1.79
C ILE A 290 -14.28 16.94 0.98
N GLY A 291 -13.02 17.00 0.52
CA GLY A 291 -12.43 16.01 -0.41
C GLY A 291 -12.64 14.54 -0.01
N PRO A 292 -12.34 14.13 1.25
CA PRO A 292 -12.58 12.76 1.71
C PRO A 292 -14.05 12.33 1.67
N THR A 293 -15.01 13.25 1.83
CA THR A 293 -16.44 12.93 1.74
C THR A 293 -16.89 12.60 0.31
N LEU A 294 -16.13 13.05 -0.70
CA LEU A 294 -16.32 12.75 -2.12
C LEU A 294 -15.53 11.50 -2.58
N GLY A 295 -14.75 10.88 -1.68
CA GLY A 295 -13.98 9.66 -1.96
C GLY A 295 -12.50 9.88 -2.29
N TYR A 296 -11.99 11.13 -2.27
CA TYR A 296 -10.56 11.37 -2.41
C TYR A 296 -9.79 10.87 -1.17
N LYS A 297 -8.75 10.07 -1.40
CA LYS A 297 -7.89 9.53 -0.35
C LYS A 297 -6.67 10.41 -0.08
N LEU A 298 -6.10 10.97 -1.14
CA LEU A 298 -4.87 11.76 -1.12
C LEU A 298 -5.05 13.05 -1.93
N ALA A 299 -4.34 14.12 -1.55
CA ALA A 299 -4.24 15.29 -2.40
C ALA A 299 -2.88 16.02 -2.28
N PHE A 300 -2.49 16.69 -3.37
CA PHE A 300 -1.11 17.12 -3.62
C PHE A 300 -1.01 18.62 -3.91
N THR A 301 -0.11 19.29 -3.19
CA THR A 301 0.17 20.73 -3.27
C THR A 301 1.30 21.03 -4.26
N VAL A 302 1.63 22.31 -4.48
CA VAL A 302 2.87 22.72 -5.19
C VAL A 302 4.07 22.94 -4.24
N ASN A 303 3.92 22.58 -2.96
CA ASN A 303 4.89 22.92 -1.92
C ASN A 303 6.05 21.91 -1.90
N GLN A 304 7.28 22.41 -2.08
CA GLN A 304 8.51 21.62 -2.10
C GLN A 304 9.08 21.47 -0.68
N ARG A 305 8.52 20.54 0.13
CA ARG A 305 8.92 20.34 1.54
C ARG A 305 9.67 19.04 1.86
N GLY A 306 9.72 18.09 0.95
CA GLY A 306 10.39 16.80 1.22
C GLY A 306 9.79 15.63 0.45
N PRO A 307 10.38 14.42 0.59
CA PRO A 307 9.68 13.18 0.33
C PRO A 307 8.63 12.93 1.42
N VAL A 308 7.86 11.86 1.27
CA VAL A 308 6.93 11.37 2.31
C VAL A 308 7.23 9.91 2.65
N MET A 309 6.87 9.51 3.87
CA MET A 309 6.93 8.13 4.35
C MET A 309 5.64 7.79 5.08
N TYR A 310 5.40 6.50 5.36
CA TYR A 310 4.24 6.10 6.15
C TYR A 310 4.23 6.79 7.53
N ASN A 311 3.14 7.49 7.82
CA ASN A 311 2.94 8.31 9.01
C ASN A 311 3.94 9.48 9.18
N TRP A 312 4.52 10.00 8.09
CA TRP A 312 5.51 11.09 8.13
C TRP A 312 5.43 11.97 6.87
N ILE A 313 4.92 13.20 7.02
CA ILE A 313 4.75 14.17 5.91
C ILE A 313 5.29 15.54 6.35
N PRO A 314 6.34 16.09 5.71
CA PRO A 314 6.85 17.44 6.01
C PRO A 314 5.84 18.54 5.68
N GLN A 315 5.49 19.39 6.65
CA GLN A 315 4.47 20.45 6.53
C GLN A 315 4.82 21.68 7.39
N ALA A 316 4.31 22.86 7.01
CA ALA A 316 4.45 24.07 7.81
C ALA A 316 3.18 24.45 8.58
N ASP A 317 3.37 24.97 9.81
CA ASP A 317 2.30 25.54 10.64
C ASP A 317 1.89 26.96 10.21
N ALA A 318 2.81 27.71 9.62
CA ALA A 318 2.65 29.12 9.27
C ALA A 318 3.42 29.48 7.99
N VAL A 319 3.11 30.65 7.42
CA VAL A 319 3.83 31.19 6.25
C VAL A 319 5.28 31.44 6.66
N ASN A 320 6.22 30.84 5.92
CA ASN A 320 7.66 30.99 6.18
C ASN A 320 8.30 31.97 5.20
N ALA A 321 9.29 32.73 5.68
CA ALA A 321 10.01 33.70 4.82
C ALA A 321 10.91 33.00 3.77
N SER A 322 11.24 31.73 4.00
CA SER A 322 12.05 30.88 3.11
C SER A 322 11.27 30.31 1.91
N ASN A 323 9.93 30.41 1.92
CA ASN A 323 9.05 30.07 0.81
C ASN A 323 7.69 30.82 0.91
N PRO A 324 7.67 32.15 0.70
CA PRO A 324 6.50 32.99 0.98
C PRO A 324 5.28 32.74 0.07
N LEU A 325 5.44 31.92 -0.98
CA LEU A 325 4.36 31.52 -1.89
C LEU A 325 3.68 30.20 -1.47
N ALA A 326 4.25 29.45 -0.51
CA ALA A 326 3.67 28.20 -0.05
C ALA A 326 2.59 28.44 1.01
N ILE A 327 1.37 27.97 0.72
CA ILE A 327 0.28 27.90 1.70
C ILE A 327 0.68 26.90 2.80
N PRO A 328 0.56 27.23 4.10
CA PRO A 328 0.84 26.30 5.19
C PRO A 328 -0.19 25.17 5.24
N GLU A 329 0.26 23.93 5.36
CA GLU A 329 -0.59 22.75 5.28
C GLU A 329 -1.24 22.39 6.62
N THR A 330 -0.54 22.55 7.74
CA THR A 330 -1.06 22.10 9.05
C THR A 330 -2.39 22.78 9.42
N PRO A 331 -2.64 24.07 9.15
CA PRO A 331 -3.94 24.70 9.39
C PRO A 331 -5.11 24.06 8.63
N ALA A 332 -4.86 23.37 7.51
CA ALA A 332 -5.90 22.67 6.75
C ALA A 332 -6.32 21.34 7.40
N GLY A 333 -5.53 20.79 8.33
CA GLY A 333 -5.96 19.77 9.29
C GLY A 333 -5.92 18.31 8.84
N ASN A 334 -5.67 18.00 7.56
CA ASN A 334 -5.46 16.63 7.08
C ASN A 334 -4.18 16.52 6.23
N PRO A 335 -3.09 15.95 6.77
CA PRO A 335 -1.82 15.80 6.06
C PRO A 335 -1.91 15.00 4.75
N LEU A 336 -2.80 14.01 4.67
CA LEU A 336 -2.98 13.18 3.47
C LEU A 336 -3.58 13.96 2.29
N MET A 337 -4.29 15.06 2.57
CA MET A 337 -4.87 15.95 1.56
C MET A 337 -3.95 17.14 1.21
N THR A 338 -2.74 17.17 1.76
CA THR A 338 -1.80 18.28 1.60
C THR A 338 -0.36 17.78 1.45
N LEU A 339 -0.18 16.77 0.59
CA LEU A 339 1.13 16.17 0.30
C LEU A 339 2.05 17.15 -0.45
N PRO A 340 3.34 17.23 -0.10
CA PRO A 340 4.32 18.03 -0.83
C PRO A 340 4.70 17.37 -2.17
N ARG A 341 5.24 18.19 -3.09
CA ARG A 341 5.75 17.74 -4.39
C ARG A 341 7.02 18.51 -4.77
N TYR A 342 7.95 17.85 -5.46
CA TYR A 342 9.08 18.49 -6.12
C TYR A 342 8.72 18.90 -7.55
N TRP A 343 9.07 20.11 -7.98
CA TRP A 343 9.04 20.44 -9.42
C TRP A 343 10.11 19.61 -10.14
N SER A 344 9.79 19.06 -11.31
CA SER A 344 10.71 18.30 -12.17
C SER A 344 12.05 19.01 -12.37
N ALA A 345 12.03 20.32 -12.62
CA ALA A 345 13.22 21.18 -12.74
C ALA A 345 14.18 21.12 -11.53
N ASN A 346 13.67 20.84 -10.32
CA ASN A 346 14.44 20.73 -9.08
C ASN A 346 14.59 19.30 -8.55
N ALA A 347 13.81 18.34 -9.05
CA ALA A 347 13.73 16.98 -8.52
C ALA A 347 15.10 16.29 -8.56
N ARG A 348 15.82 16.38 -9.68
CA ARG A 348 17.15 15.80 -9.87
C ARG A 348 18.13 16.16 -8.74
N ASN A 349 18.15 17.44 -8.33
CA ASN A 349 19.05 17.96 -7.30
C ASN A 349 18.70 17.47 -5.88
N ASN A 350 17.51 16.87 -5.69
CA ASN A 350 17.02 16.40 -4.39
C ASN A 350 17.08 14.88 -4.23
N ILE A 351 17.41 14.11 -5.28
CA ILE A 351 17.47 12.63 -5.22
C ILE A 351 18.37 12.15 -4.07
N GLY A 352 19.58 12.73 -3.95
CA GLY A 352 20.52 12.40 -2.86
C GLY A 352 19.98 12.72 -1.46
N ASN A 353 19.28 13.85 -1.30
CA ASN A 353 18.67 14.23 -0.01
C ASN A 353 17.52 13.29 0.36
N VAL A 354 16.70 12.86 -0.61
CA VAL A 354 15.60 11.90 -0.39
C VAL A 354 16.15 10.54 0.04
N ILE A 355 17.22 10.07 -0.60
CA ILE A 355 17.90 8.83 -0.22
C ILE A 355 18.43 8.92 1.22
N ALA A 356 19.19 9.99 1.52
CA ALA A 356 19.76 10.19 2.85
C ALA A 356 18.67 10.27 3.93
N MET A 357 17.56 10.98 3.69
CA MET A 357 16.42 11.01 4.62
C MET A 357 15.79 9.64 4.87
N GLY A 358 15.71 8.77 3.85
CA GLY A 358 15.21 7.41 4.00
C GLY A 358 16.17 6.51 4.78
N ASP A 359 17.46 6.58 4.48
CA ASP A 359 18.51 5.81 5.15
C ASP A 359 18.66 6.25 6.63
N GLU A 360 18.58 7.56 6.92
CA GLU A 360 18.53 8.15 8.27
C GLU A 360 17.28 7.69 9.05
N ALA A 361 16.09 7.69 8.42
CA ALA A 361 14.85 7.22 9.04
C ALA A 361 14.88 5.71 9.35
N ALA A 362 15.47 4.89 8.47
CA ALA A 362 15.68 3.47 8.70
C ALA A 362 16.62 3.23 9.90
N ALA A 363 17.73 3.97 9.99
CA ALA A 363 18.67 3.90 11.10
C ALA A 363 18.01 4.32 12.43
N TYR A 364 17.24 5.42 12.43
CA TYR A 364 16.47 5.88 13.60
C TYR A 364 15.46 4.83 14.08
N ALA A 365 14.70 4.24 13.16
CA ALA A 365 13.75 3.19 13.51
C ALA A 365 14.46 1.94 14.08
N GLN A 366 15.60 1.53 13.49
CA GLN A 366 16.36 0.38 13.97
C GLN A 366 16.95 0.62 15.36
N GLN A 367 17.41 1.84 15.67
CA GLN A 367 17.88 2.21 17.02
C GLN A 367 16.78 2.07 18.08
N ASN A 368 15.54 2.43 17.74
CA ASN A 368 14.41 2.43 18.67
C ASN A 368 13.58 1.13 18.67
N LYS A 369 13.87 0.18 17.76
CA LYS A 369 13.09 -1.05 17.55
C LYS A 369 12.82 -1.84 18.82
N GLY A 370 13.81 -1.99 19.72
CA GLY A 370 13.65 -2.72 20.97
C GLY A 370 12.59 -2.09 21.89
N VAL A 371 12.64 -0.76 22.05
CA VAL A 371 11.69 0.03 22.87
C VAL A 371 10.28 -0.04 22.29
N GLU A 372 10.15 0.10 20.98
CA GLU A 372 8.85 0.06 20.30
C GLU A 372 8.20 -1.33 20.35
N LEU A 373 8.97 -2.41 20.19
CA LEU A 373 8.46 -3.77 20.31
C LEU A 373 8.10 -4.14 21.75
N GLU A 374 8.88 -3.69 22.75
CA GLU A 374 8.53 -3.87 24.16
C GLU A 374 7.24 -3.13 24.54
N TYR A 375 7.08 -1.87 24.10
CA TYR A 375 5.82 -1.15 24.25
C TYR A 375 4.65 -1.89 23.60
N TYR A 376 4.83 -2.36 22.35
CA TYR A 376 3.79 -3.08 21.64
C TYR A 376 3.38 -4.37 22.37
N ASP A 377 4.33 -5.15 22.85
CA ASP A 377 4.08 -6.41 23.57
C ASP A 377 3.34 -6.21 24.90
N ILE A 378 3.60 -5.10 25.61
CA ILE A 378 2.93 -4.79 26.88
C ILE A 378 1.54 -4.15 26.65
N VAL A 379 1.43 -3.20 25.70
CA VAL A 379 0.25 -2.32 25.56
C VAL A 379 -0.69 -2.76 24.44
N CYS A 380 -0.15 -3.22 23.31
CA CYS A 380 -0.90 -3.39 22.07
C CYS A 380 -1.25 -4.84 21.76
N ALA A 381 -0.31 -5.77 21.96
CA ALA A 381 -0.48 -7.19 21.63
C ALA A 381 -1.73 -7.85 22.25
N PRO A 382 -2.19 -7.52 23.49
CA PRO A 382 -3.42 -8.06 24.05
C PRO A 382 -4.70 -7.75 23.24
N ALA A 383 -4.72 -6.66 22.47
CA ALA A 383 -5.87 -6.24 21.65
C ALA A 383 -5.64 -6.40 20.14
N TYR A 384 -4.41 -6.20 19.67
CA TYR A 384 -4.05 -6.20 18.25
C TYR A 384 -3.44 -7.54 17.78
N GLY A 385 -3.14 -8.46 18.70
CA GLY A 385 -2.39 -9.68 18.44
C GLY A 385 -0.89 -9.42 18.20
N ALA A 386 -0.12 -10.49 18.01
CA ALA A 386 1.29 -10.40 17.68
C ALA A 386 1.54 -9.72 16.32
N ILE A 387 2.75 -9.19 16.15
CA ILE A 387 3.24 -8.65 14.87
C ILE A 387 3.70 -9.82 13.98
N PRO A 388 3.25 -9.93 12.71
CA PRO A 388 3.63 -11.00 11.78
C PRO A 388 5.09 -10.99 11.29
#